data_AF-A0A941S6B3-F1
#
_entry.id   AF-A0A941S6B3-F1
#
_cell.length_a   1.000
_cell.length_b   1.000
_cell.length_c   1.000
_cell.angle_alpha   90.00
_cell.angle_beta   90.00
_cell.angle_gamma   90.00
#
_symmetry.space_group_name_H-M   'P 1'
#
loop_
_entity.id
_entity.type
_entity.pdbx_description
1 polymer ?
#
loop_
_entity_poly.entity_id
_entity_poly.type
_entity_poly.pdbx_seq_one_letter_code
_entity_poly.pdbx_strand_id
1 'polypeptide(L)'
;MIARRDFLIGGACCVGSGAAYALKPRRRTTLMDGGKKLNEILPPKLEGWTSRDVSDLVAPETPDSLAARLYGETVGRIYRQESTGDQ
;
A
#
# COMPACT_ATOMS: atom_id res chain seq x y z
N MET A 1 -38.85 25.57 -18.35
CA MET A 1 -38.62 26.33 -17.09
C MET A 1 -38.03 25.34 -16.09
N ILE A 2 -36.80 25.55 -15.60
CA ILE A 2 -36.20 24.66 -14.58
C ILE A 2 -36.95 24.88 -13.26
N ALA A 3 -37.45 23.81 -12.66
CA ALA A 3 -38.08 23.91 -11.35
C ALA A 3 -37.03 24.21 -10.29
N ARG A 4 -37.38 25.03 -9.27
CA ARG A 4 -36.46 25.37 -8.16
C ARG A 4 -35.85 24.13 -7.51
N ARG A 5 -36.63 23.03 -7.41
CA ARG A 5 -36.17 21.76 -6.88
C ARG A 5 -35.04 21.15 -7.70
N ASP A 6 -35.16 21.15 -9.02
CA ASP A 6 -34.16 20.58 -9.91
C ASP A 6 -32.87 21.40 -9.87
N PHE A 7 -32.99 22.73 -9.75
CA PHE A 7 -31.84 23.60 -9.55
C PHE A 7 -31.13 23.34 -8.22
N LEU A 8 -31.88 23.21 -7.11
CA LEU A 8 -31.31 22.93 -5.79
C LEU A 8 -30.63 21.57 -5.74
N ILE A 9 -31.28 20.53 -6.26
CA ILE A 9 -30.72 19.16 -6.27
C ILE A 9 -29.49 19.11 -7.19
N GLY A 10 -29.58 19.64 -8.41
CA GLY A 10 -28.45 19.68 -9.34
C GLY A 10 -27.27 20.47 -8.78
N GLY A 11 -27.54 21.63 -8.17
CA GLY A 11 -26.53 22.44 -7.48
C GLY A 11 -25.85 21.68 -6.35
N ALA A 12 -26.62 20.99 -5.51
CA ALA A 12 -26.07 20.17 -4.42
C ALA A 12 -25.18 19.03 -4.95
N CYS A 13 -25.57 18.36 -6.03
CA CYS A 13 -24.76 17.32 -6.67
C CYS A 13 -23.45 17.86 -7.23
N CYS A 14 -23.47 19.03 -7.89
CA CYS A 14 -22.27 19.67 -8.41
C CYS A 14 -21.30 20.06 -7.29
N VAL A 15 -21.82 20.67 -6.21
CA VAL A 15 -21.01 21.04 -5.05
C VAL A 15 -20.42 19.80 -4.38
N GLY A 16 -21.22 18.75 -4.16
CA GLY A 16 -20.76 17.50 -3.56
C GLY A 16 -19.66 16.82 -4.39
N SER A 17 -19.83 16.77 -5.71
CA SER A 17 -18.84 16.19 -6.62
C SER A 17 -17.53 16.99 -6.64
N GLY A 18 -17.62 18.32 -6.66
CA GLY A 18 -16.46 19.20 -6.56
C GLY A 18 -15.71 19.03 -5.24
N ALA A 19 -16.44 18.95 -4.12
CA ALA A 19 -15.86 18.72 -2.80
C ALA A 19 -15.16 17.35 -2.71
N ALA A 20 -15.80 16.29 -3.20
CA ALA A 20 -15.19 14.95 -3.24
C ALA A 20 -13.92 14.93 -4.10
N TYR A 21 -13.94 15.58 -5.27
CA TYR A 21 -12.76 15.69 -6.14
C TYR A 21 -11.64 16.50 -5.49
N ALA A 22 -11.96 17.57 -4.76
CA ALA A 22 -10.98 18.36 -4.02
C ALA A 22 -10.32 17.52 -2.91
N LEU A 23 -11.11 16.76 -2.15
CA LEU A 23 -10.66 15.90 -1.05
C LEU A 23 -9.96 14.61 -1.50
N LYS A 24 -9.97 14.28 -2.80
CA LYS A 24 -9.28 13.10 -3.33
C LYS A 24 -7.78 13.17 -2.98
N PRO A 25 -7.22 12.17 -2.26
CA PRO A 25 -5.80 12.11 -1.97
C PRO A 25 -4.98 12.03 -3.26
N ARG A 26 -4.01 12.95 -3.42
CA ARG A 26 -3.12 13.03 -4.60
C ARG A 26 -1.70 12.58 -4.32
N ARG A 27 -1.33 12.47 -3.05
CA ARG A 27 0.01 12.06 -2.63
C ARG A 27 -0.06 10.65 -2.07
N ARG A 28 0.91 9.82 -2.45
CA ARG A 28 1.11 8.50 -1.86
C ARG A 28 1.72 8.75 -0.48
N THR A 29 0.95 8.49 0.58
CA THR A 29 1.50 8.52 1.94
C THR A 29 2.26 7.23 2.16
N THR A 30 3.58 7.33 2.37
CA THR A 30 4.41 6.20 2.81
C THR A 30 4.71 6.37 4.29
N LEU A 31 4.60 5.27 5.04
CA LEU A 31 5.05 5.22 6.44
C LEU A 31 6.56 4.97 6.54
N MET A 32 7.22 4.63 5.42
CA MET A 32 8.65 4.45 5.35
C MET A 32 9.33 5.80 5.09
N ASP A 33 10.10 6.24 6.07
CA ASP A 33 10.83 7.51 5.99
C ASP A 33 11.87 7.49 4.86
N GLY A 34 12.04 8.64 4.19
CA GLY A 34 13.05 8.82 3.13
C GLY A 34 12.90 7.93 1.89
N GLY A 35 11.76 7.26 1.69
CA GLY A 35 11.57 6.34 0.57
C GLY A 35 12.30 5.00 0.73
N LYS A 36 12.71 4.66 1.97
CA LYS A 36 13.30 3.37 2.28
C LYS A 36 12.35 2.23 1.93
N LYS A 37 12.94 1.14 1.46
CA LYS A 37 12.22 -0.10 1.21
C LYS A 37 12.01 -0.87 2.51
N LEU A 38 10.90 -1.59 2.62
CA LEU A 38 10.62 -2.45 3.78
C LEU A 38 11.73 -3.49 3.94
N ASN A 39 12.27 -3.99 2.83
CA ASN A 39 13.38 -4.94 2.83
C ASN A 39 14.66 -4.38 3.49
N GLU A 40 14.88 -3.07 3.42
CA GLU A 40 16.04 -2.40 4.01
C GLU A 40 15.91 -2.19 5.52
N ILE A 41 14.67 -2.18 6.02
CA ILE A 41 14.36 -1.98 7.45
C ILE A 41 14.35 -3.32 8.18
N LEU A 42 13.93 -4.40 7.51
CA LEU A 42 13.90 -5.73 8.09
C LEU A 42 15.33 -6.24 8.32
N PRO A 43 15.73 -6.55 9.56
CA PRO A 43 17.08 -6.97 9.86
C PRO A 43 17.37 -8.35 9.25
N PRO A 44 18.57 -8.56 8.69
CA PRO A 44 18.97 -9.86 8.15
C PRO A 44 19.29 -10.89 9.25
N LYS A 45 19.52 -10.43 10.48
CA LYS A 45 19.85 -11.27 11.64
C LYS A 45 19.10 -10.80 12.88
N LEU A 46 18.57 -11.76 13.63
CA LEU A 46 17.87 -11.57 14.88
C LEU A 46 18.43 -12.59 15.86
N GLU A 47 19.14 -12.19 16.92
CA GLU A 47 19.65 -13.07 18.01
C GLU A 47 19.75 -14.59 17.71
N GLY A 48 20.74 -15.00 16.89
CA GLY A 48 20.97 -16.41 16.54
C GLY A 48 20.10 -16.96 15.40
N TRP A 49 19.27 -16.12 14.80
CA TRP A 49 18.50 -16.39 13.60
C TRP A 49 19.07 -15.63 12.41
N THR A 50 19.25 -16.32 11.29
CA THR A 50 19.74 -15.74 10.04
C THR A 50 18.66 -15.85 8.97
N SER A 51 18.43 -14.75 8.25
CA SER A 51 17.41 -14.68 7.20
C SER A 51 17.86 -15.33 5.89
N ARG A 52 16.92 -15.96 5.19
CA ARG A 52 17.03 -16.32 3.78
C ARG A 52 15.91 -15.64 3.00
N ASP A 53 16.28 -14.91 1.95
CA ASP A 53 15.29 -14.30 1.06
C ASP A 53 14.55 -15.41 0.30
N VAL A 54 13.22 -15.34 0.29
CA VAL A 54 12.37 -16.31 -0.39
C VAL A 54 12.01 -15.72 -1.74
N SER A 55 12.85 -15.96 -2.76
CA SER A 55 12.58 -15.48 -4.12
C SER A 55 11.42 -16.21 -4.81
N ASP A 56 11.05 -17.41 -4.33
CA ASP A 56 10.18 -18.32 -5.07
C ASP A 56 8.68 -18.18 -4.77
N LEU A 57 8.29 -17.31 -3.83
CA LEU A 57 6.90 -17.20 -3.33
C LEU A 57 6.29 -15.81 -3.48
N VAL A 58 6.86 -14.96 -4.34
CA VAL A 58 6.24 -13.68 -4.70
C VAL A 58 5.17 -13.94 -5.75
N ALA A 59 3.90 -13.78 -5.39
CA ALA A 59 2.81 -13.81 -6.35
C ALA A 59 3.09 -12.78 -7.46
N PRO A 60 2.93 -13.13 -8.75
CA PRO A 60 3.25 -12.22 -9.84
C PRO A 60 2.42 -10.94 -9.71
N GLU A 61 3.08 -9.79 -9.65
CA GLU A 61 2.37 -8.53 -9.62
C GLU A 61 1.67 -8.30 -10.95
N THR A 62 0.34 -8.29 -10.93
CA THR A 62 -0.47 -7.86 -12.08
C THR A 62 -0.42 -6.33 -12.19
N PRO A 63 0.10 -5.78 -13.31
CA PRO A 63 0.07 -4.34 -13.56
C PRO A 63 -1.35 -3.79 -13.43
N ASP A 64 -1.47 -2.58 -12.87
CA ASP A 64 -2.76 -1.89 -12.64
C ASP A 64 -3.75 -2.56 -11.69
N SER A 65 -3.35 -3.64 -11.00
CA SER A 65 -4.20 -4.24 -9.97
C SER A 65 -4.40 -3.31 -8.77
N LEU A 66 -5.54 -3.49 -8.09
CA LEU A 66 -5.83 -2.76 -6.86
C LEU A 66 -4.76 -3.01 -5.80
N ALA A 67 -4.23 -4.25 -5.72
CA ALA A 67 -3.15 -4.62 -4.82
C ALA A 67 -1.89 -3.78 -5.07
N ALA A 68 -1.46 -3.63 -6.32
CA ALA A 68 -0.29 -2.80 -6.69
C ALA A 68 -0.47 -1.30 -6.37
N ARG A 69 -1.72 -0.83 -6.29
CA ARG A 69 -2.03 0.57 -5.93
C ARG A 69 -2.07 0.77 -4.42
N LEU A 70 -2.67 -0.17 -3.68
CA LEU A 70 -2.89 -0.09 -2.23
C LEU A 70 -1.68 -0.48 -1.40
N TYR A 71 -0.98 -1.55 -1.77
CA TYR A 71 0.17 -2.04 -1.03
C TYR A 71 1.47 -1.44 -1.57
N GLY A 72 2.44 -1.27 -0.66
CA GLY A 72 3.82 -0.94 -1.01
C GLY A 72 4.60 -2.19 -1.37
N GLU A 73 5.87 -2.24 -0.97
CA GLU A 73 6.69 -3.44 -1.14
C GLU A 73 6.21 -4.59 -0.24
N THR A 74 6.05 -5.77 -0.83
CA THR A 74 5.80 -7.02 -0.10
C THR A 74 7.11 -7.79 0.00
N VAL A 75 7.51 -8.20 1.21
CA VAL A 75 8.77 -8.92 1.46
C VAL A 75 8.50 -10.29 2.08
N GLY A 76 8.93 -11.34 1.39
CA GLY A 76 8.93 -12.72 1.90
C GLY A 76 10.31 -13.09 2.45
N ARG A 77 10.40 -13.36 3.76
CA ARG A 77 11.65 -13.71 4.43
C ARG A 77 11.42 -14.86 5.42
N ILE A 78 12.27 -15.89 5.33
CA ILE A 78 12.32 -16.99 6.31
C ILE A 78 13.53 -16.78 7.20
N TYR A 79 13.37 -16.99 8.50
CA TYR A 79 14.48 -16.97 9.45
C TYR A 79 14.83 -18.39 9.84
N ARG A 80 16.11 -18.70 9.95
CA ARG A 80 16.57 -20.01 10.41
C ARG A 80 17.43 -19.86 11.65
N GLN A 81 17.17 -20.66 12.67
CA GLN A 81 17.96 -20.67 13.89
C GLN A 81 19.30 -21.38 13.65
N GLU A 82 20.42 -20.73 13.98
CA GLU A 82 21.76 -21.25 13.76
C GLU A 82 22.08 -22.46 14.66
N SER A 83 21.53 -22.51 15.88
CA SER A 83 21.80 -23.58 16.85
C SER A 83 21.02 -24.88 16.59
N THR A 84 19.78 -24.77 16.14
CA THR A 84 18.82 -25.89 16.12
C THR A 84 18.38 -26.23 14.69
N GLY A 85 18.54 -25.30 13.75
CA GLY A 85 18.18 -25.49 12.35
C GLY A 85 16.70 -25.27 12.02
N ASP A 86 15.89 -24.95 13.03
CA ASP A 86 14.45 -24.61 12.93
C ASP A 86 14.22 -23.40 12.00
N GLN A 87 13.08 -23.39 11.31
CA GLN A 87 12.68 -22.42 10.28
C GLN A 87 11.33 -21.76 10.59
#